data_AF-A0AA47BT12-F1
#
_entry.id   AF-A0AA47BT12-F1
#
_cell.length_a   1.000
_cell.length_b   1.000
_cell.length_c   1.000
_cell.angle_alpha   90.00
_cell.angle_beta   90.00
_cell.angle_gamma   90.00
#
_symmetry.space_group_name_H-M   'P 1'
#
loop_
_entity.id
_entity.type
_entity.pdbx_description
1 polymer ?
#
loop_
_entity_poly.entity_id
_entity_poly.type
_entity_poly.pdbx_seq_one_letter_code
_entity_poly.pdbx_strand_id
1 'polypeptide(L)' 'SNHRIREITPTGVVSTFAGSGTAGFAEGAANTAQFNDLTDVAVDSSGNLYVADTGNHRIRQIE' A
#
# COMPACT_ATOMS: atom_id res chain seq x y z
N SER A 1 7.46 5.77 -7.23
CA SER A 1 6.34 5.00 -6.66
C SER A 1 5.43 4.58 -7.80
N ASN A 2 4.95 3.34 -7.84
CA ASN A 2 3.93 2.90 -8.83
C ASN A 2 2.51 3.00 -8.24
N HIS A 3 2.31 3.83 -7.20
CA HIS A 3 1.03 3.93 -6.46
C HIS A 3 0.52 2.57 -5.97
N ARG A 4 1.47 1.70 -5.60
CA ARG A 4 1.25 0.30 -5.22
C ARG A 4 2.18 -0.10 -4.10
N ILE A 5 1.67 -0.95 -3.22
CA ILE A 5 2.43 -1.69 -2.22
C ILE A 5 2.77 -3.04 -2.81
N ARG A 6 4.03 -3.46 -2.66
CA ARG A 6 4.57 -4.67 -3.26
C ARG A 6 4.93 -5.67 -2.17
N GLU A 7 4.62 -6.93 -2.42
CA GLU A 7 5.05 -8.04 -1.57
C GLU A 7 6.08 -8.86 -2.35
N ILE A 8 7.07 -9.39 -1.63
CA ILE A 8 8.11 -10.26 -2.19
C ILE A 8 8.21 -11.54 -1.35
N THR A 9 8.16 -12.70 -2.00
CA THR A 9 8.37 -13.98 -1.33
C THR A 9 9.87 -14.21 -1.05
N PRO A 10 10.25 -15.10 -0.11
CA PRO A 10 11.66 -15.49 0.09
C PRO A 10 12.32 -16.07 -1.16
N THR A 11 11.53 -16.58 -2.12
CA THR A 11 12.00 -17.07 -3.42
C THR A 11 12.12 -15.96 -4.48
N GLY A 12 11.87 -14.70 -4.12
CA GLY A 12 12.04 -13.54 -4.98
C GLY A 12 10.86 -13.24 -5.92
N VAL A 13 9.69 -13.86 -5.71
CA VAL A 13 8.49 -13.57 -6.50
C VAL A 13 7.87 -12.26 -6.01
N VAL A 14 7.73 -11.28 -6.89
CA VAL A 14 7.15 -9.96 -6.57
C VAL A 14 5.71 -9.89 -7.08
N SER A 15 4.77 -9.55 -6.20
CA SER A 15 3.36 -9.33 -6.52
C SER A 15 2.93 -7.90 -6.14
N THR A 16 1.68 -7.55 -6.44
CA THR A 16 1.05 -6.33 -5.90
C THR A 16 0.18 -6.76 -4.73
N PHE A 17 0.46 -6.20 -3.55
CA PHE A 17 -0.35 -6.43 -2.35
C PHE A 17 -1.57 -5.51 -2.36
N ALA A 18 -1.36 -4.22 -2.62
CA ALA A 18 -2.42 -3.23 -2.72
C ALA A 18 -2.09 -2.12 -3.72
N GLY A 19 -3.13 -1.44 -4.21
CA GLY A 19 -3.05 -0.29 -5.09
C GLY A 19 -3.46 -0.60 -6.53
N SER A 20 -4.32 0.25 -7.09
CA SER A 20 -4.71 0.18 -8.51
C SER A 20 -3.56 0.54 -9.46
N GLY A 21 -2.54 1.26 -8.99
CA GLY A 21 -1.46 1.80 -9.80
C GLY A 21 -1.72 3.20 -10.36
N THR A 22 -2.88 3.77 -10.08
CA THR A 22 -3.20 5.16 -10.41
C THR A 22 -3.03 6.04 -9.17
N ALA A 23 -2.36 7.18 -9.34
CA ALA A 23 -2.25 8.20 -8.31
C ALA A 23 -3.63 8.74 -7.94
N GLY A 24 -3.94 8.81 -6.65
CA GLY A 24 -5.21 9.37 -6.19
C GLY A 24 -5.54 8.93 -4.78
N PHE A 25 -6.78 9.17 -4.38
CA PHE A 25 -7.32 8.75 -3.10
C PHE A 25 -8.61 7.96 -3.33
N ALA A 26 -8.58 6.68 -2.97
CA ALA A 26 -9.74 5.81 -2.94
C ALA A 26 -9.54 4.76 -1.84
N GLU A 27 -10.60 4.55 -1.08
CA GLU A 27 -10.71 3.46 -0.10
C GLU A 27 -11.35 2.23 -0.75
N GLY A 28 -11.39 1.12 0.00
CA GLY A 28 -12.05 -0.13 -0.42
C GLY A 28 -11.07 -1.29 -0.48
N ALA A 29 -11.37 -2.28 -1.33
CA ALA A 29 -10.54 -3.46 -1.47
C ALA A 29 -9.09 -3.10 -1.88
N ALA A 30 -8.12 -3.88 -1.38
CA ALA A 30 -6.70 -3.62 -1.57
C ALA A 30 -6.31 -3.42 -3.05
N ASN A 31 -6.90 -4.16 -3.98
CA ASN A 31 -6.61 -4.06 -5.41
C ASN A 31 -7.23 -2.82 -6.10
N THR A 32 -8.23 -2.17 -5.50
CA THR A 32 -8.89 -0.97 -6.04
C THR A 32 -8.49 0.31 -5.33
N ALA A 33 -7.90 0.21 -4.15
CA ALA A 33 -7.41 1.37 -3.40
C ALA A 33 -6.46 2.23 -4.24
N GLN A 34 -6.50 3.55 -4.02
CA GLN A 34 -5.58 4.49 -4.65
C GLN A 34 -4.73 5.16 -3.58
N PHE A 35 -3.46 5.33 -3.94
CA PHE A 35 -2.43 5.95 -3.13
C PHE A 35 -1.73 7.03 -3.93
N ASN A 36 -1.15 8.00 -3.24
CA ASN A 36 -0.41 9.08 -3.86
C ASN A 36 0.92 9.31 -3.12
N ASP A 37 2.04 9.12 -3.82
CA ASP A 37 3.39 9.27 -3.26
C ASP A 37 3.60 8.60 -1.90
N LEU A 38 3.39 7.28 -1.87
CA LEU A 38 3.75 6.42 -0.74
C LEU A 38 5.24 6.56 -0.40
N THR A 39 5.56 6.79 0.86
CA THR A 39 6.96 6.94 1.32
C THR A 39 7.43 5.84 2.27
N ASP A 40 6.52 5.23 3.03
CA ASP A 40 6.89 4.23 4.05
C ASP A 40 5.76 3.26 4.38
N VAL A 41 6.11 2.10 4.95
CA VAL A 41 5.18 1.07 5.43
C VAL A 41 5.68 0.43 6.74
N ALA A 42 4.77 0.09 7.64
CA ALA A 42 5.05 -0.63 8.88
C ALA A 42 3.98 -1.70 9.15
N VAL A 43 4.35 -2.80 9.80
CA VAL A 43 3.44 -3.89 10.16
C VAL A 43 3.40 -4.03 11.69
N ASP A 44 2.20 -4.14 12.27
CA ASP A 44 2.08 -4.45 13.71
C ASP A 44 2.12 -5.95 14.01
N SER A 45 2.11 -6.33 15.28
CA SER A 45 2.17 -7.74 15.72
C SER A 45 0.93 -8.56 15.33
N SER A 46 -0.17 -7.90 14.97
CA SER A 46 -1.41 -8.54 14.51
C SER A 46 -1.43 -8.72 12.98
N GLY A 47 -0.41 -8.21 12.28
CA GLY A 47 -0.31 -8.27 10.82
C GLY A 47 -0.97 -7.11 10.09
N ASN A 48 -1.47 -6.08 10.79
CA ASN A 48 -2.02 -4.91 10.11
C ASN A 48 -0.90 -4.09 9.48
N LEU A 49 -1.11 -3.66 8.23
CA LEU A 49 -0.16 -2.83 7.49
C LEU A 49 -0.56 -1.35 7.57
N TYR A 50 0.33 -0.52 8.07
CA TYR A 50 0.20 0.93 8.11
C TYR A 50 1.08 1.58 7.05
N VAL A 51 0.54 2.57 6.36
CA VAL A 51 1.13 3.12 5.14
C VAL A 51 1.14 4.64 5.21
N ALA A 52 2.31 5.24 5.00
CA ALA A 52 2.44 6.68 4.86
C ALA A 52 2.07 7.11 3.42
N ASP A 53 0.82 7.52 3.24
CA ASP A 53 0.26 7.99 1.97
C ASP A 53 0.46 9.51 1.85
N THR A 54 1.72 9.90 1.69
CA THR A 54 2.21 11.28 1.89
C THR A 54 1.58 12.29 0.94
N GLY A 55 1.39 11.92 -0.33
CA GLY A 55 0.72 12.77 -1.32
C GLY A 55 -0.77 12.96 -1.06
N ASN A 56 -1.37 12.12 -0.21
CA ASN A 56 -2.73 12.27 0.30
C ASN A 56 -2.78 12.80 1.74
N HIS A 57 -1.64 13.09 2.37
CA HIS A 57 -1.52 13.56 3.75
C HIS A 57 -2.20 12.65 4.79
N ARG A 58 -2.07 11.33 4.64
CA ARG A 58 -2.75 10.34 5.48
C ARG A 58 -1.82 9.21 5.91
N ILE A 59 -2.14 8.62 7.06
CA ILE A 59 -1.72 7.26 7.41
C ILE A 59 -2.89 6.35 7.06
N ARG A 60 -2.65 5.29 6.28
CA ARG A 60 -3.67 4.33 5.84
C ARG A 60 -3.39 2.99 6.51
N GLN A 61 -4.44 2.30 6.95
CA GLN A 61 -4.34 0.92 7.44
C GLN A 61 -4.92 -0.02 6.37
N ILE A 62 -4.28 -1.18 6.18
CA ILE A 62 -4.74 -2.25 5.30
C ILE A 62 -4.79 -3.54 6.12
N GLU A 63 -5.92 -4.24 6.03
CA GLU A 63 -6.22 -5.53 6.66
C GLU A 63 -6.47 -6.62 5.60
#